data_AF-A0A7V2UBE4-F1
#
_entry.id   AF-A0A7V2UBE4-F1
#
_cell.length_a   1.000
_cell.length_b   1.000
_cell.length_c   1.000
_cell.angle_alpha   90.00
_cell.angle_beta   90.00
_cell.angle_gamma   90.00
#
_symmetry.space_group_name_H-M   'P 1'
#
loop_
_entity.id
_entity.type
_entity.pdbx_description
1 polymer ?
#
loop_
_entity_poly.entity_id
_entity_poly.type
_entity_poly.pdbx_seq_one_letter_code
_entity_poly.pdbx_strand_id
1 'polypeptide(L)' 'MAYPRHVKNGVVVLDEPARLPEGAAVRVELADPQERREHLPPLAVRLKDVIGIVEGPPDLAANHDHYAHGKPRP' A
#
# COMPACT_ATOMS: atom_id res chain seq x y z
N MET A 1 17.91 5.93 -5.11
CA MET A 1 17.03 6.47 -4.05
C MET A 1 16.03 7.41 -4.70
N ALA A 2 14.77 7.38 -4.28
CA ALA A 2 13.75 8.29 -4.78
C ALA A 2 13.36 9.26 -3.66
N TYR A 3 13.30 10.55 -3.97
CA TYR A 3 12.82 11.58 -3.05
C TYR A 3 11.40 11.97 -3.46
N PRO A 4 10.47 12.19 -2.51
CA PRO A 4 9.19 12.82 -2.80
C PRO A 4 9.42 14.24 -3.33
N ARG A 5 8.79 14.56 -4.46
CA ARG A 5 8.96 15.85 -5.16
C ARG A 5 7.70 16.20 -5.95
N HIS A 6 7.50 17.50 -6.12
CA HIS A 6 6.51 18.06 -7.04
C HIS A 6 7.15 19.11 -7.95
N VAL A 7 6.50 19.39 -9.08
CA VAL A 7 6.90 20.48 -9.98
C VAL A 7 6.14 21.74 -9.59
N LYS A 8 6.86 22.83 -9.32
CA LYS A 8 6.30 24.17 -9.08
C LYS A 8 6.96 25.16 -10.02
N ASN A 9 6.18 25.79 -10.89
CA ASN A 9 6.66 26.75 -11.90
C ASN A 9 7.81 26.20 -12.78
N GLY A 10 7.73 24.92 -13.17
CA GLY A 10 8.77 24.27 -13.98
C GLY A 10 10.03 23.84 -13.21
N VAL A 11 10.07 24.05 -11.89
CA VAL A 11 11.18 23.62 -11.02
C VAL A 11 10.75 22.39 -10.21
N VAL A 12 11.62 21.38 -10.13
CA VAL A 12 11.41 20.23 -9.25
C VAL A 12 11.77 20.63 -7.82
N VAL A 13 10.77 20.60 -6.93
CA VAL A 13 10.91 20.91 -5.51
C VAL A 13 10.79 19.61 -4.72
N LEU A 14 11.75 19.35 -3.83
CA LEU A 14 11.68 18.22 -2.90
C LEU A 14 10.68 18.55 -1.78
N ASP A 15 9.80 17.60 -1.45
CA ASP A 15 8.80 17.82 -0.40
C ASP A 15 9.43 17.83 1.00
N GLU A 16 10.52 17.07 1.16
CA GLU A 16 11.31 17.00 2.39
C GLU A 16 12.77 17.42 2.13
N PRO A 17 13.43 18.11 3.09
CA PRO A 17 14.83 18.48 2.96
C PRO A 17 15.73 17.24 2.85
N ALA A 18 16.49 17.12 1.76
CA ALA A 18 17.50 16.08 1.57
C ALA A 18 18.90 16.70 1.49
N ARG A 19 19.87 16.09 2.17
CA ARG A 19 21.29 16.46 2.01
C ARG A 19 21.86 15.76 0.78
N LEU A 20 21.81 16.45 -0.36
CA LEU A 20 22.45 15.99 -1.59
C LEU A 20 23.88 16.57 -1.66
N PRO A 21 24.88 15.79 -2.13
CA PRO A 21 26.22 16.32 -2.36
C PRO A 21 26.20 17.43 -3.41
N GLU A 22 26.97 18.47 -3.17
CA GLU A 22 27.17 19.55 -4.14
C GLU A 22 27.70 18.98 -5.47
N GLY A 23 27.13 19.43 -6.60
CA GLY A 23 27.51 18.98 -7.94
C GLY A 23 27.05 17.57 -8.31
N ALA A 24 26.24 16.89 -7.49
CA ALA A 24 25.70 15.58 -7.82
C ALA A 24 24.84 15.63 -9.10
N ALA A 25 25.13 14.76 -10.06
CA ALA A 25 24.30 14.59 -11.25
C ALA A 25 22.95 13.95 -10.86
N VAL A 26 21.85 14.58 -11.30
CA VAL A 26 20.49 14.11 -11.00
C VAL A 26 19.77 13.72 -12.29
N ARG A 27 19.00 12.64 -12.24
CA ARG A 27 18.07 12.23 -13.30
C ARG A 27 16.65 12.52 -12.85
N VAL A 28 15.93 13.30 -13.63
CA VAL A 28 14.51 13.59 -13.38
C VAL A 28 13.69 12.70 -14.30
N GLU A 29 12.87 11.86 -13.69
CA GLU A 29 11.85 11.08 -14.37
C GLU A 29 10.48 11.57 -13.89
N LEU A 30 9.56 11.77 -14.85
CA LEU A 30 8.16 11.99 -14.54
C LEU A 30 7.59 10.68 -14.03
N ALA A 31 7.01 10.71 -12.82
CA ALA A 31 6.32 9.54 -12.30
C ALA A 31 5.07 9.28 -13.15
N ASP A 32 4.86 8.04 -13.57
CA ASP A 32 3.57 7.62 -14.12
C ASP A 32 2.50 7.83 -13.02
N PRO A 33 1.40 8.57 -13.29
CA PRO A 33 0.30 8.70 -12.35
C PRO A 33 -0.23 7.35 -11.84
N GLN A 34 -0.10 6.28 -12.64
CA GLN A 34 -0.48 4.91 -12.28
C GLN A 34 0.58 4.20 -11.40
N GLU A 35 1.85 4.61 -11.44
CA GLU A 35 2.93 4.06 -10.61
C GLU A 35 3.09 4.77 -9.27
N ARG A 36 2.50 5.97 -9.11
CA ARG A 36 2.02 6.32 -7.77
C ARG A 36 1.11 5.17 -7.42
N ARG A 37 1.60 4.24 -6.59
CA ARG A 37 0.74 3.49 -5.68
C ARG A 37 -0.18 4.57 -5.12
N GLU A 38 -1.36 4.69 -5.72
CA GLU A 38 -2.43 5.44 -5.12
C GLU A 38 -2.43 4.96 -3.68
N HIS A 39 -2.53 5.89 -2.74
CA HIS A 39 -2.64 5.54 -1.33
C HIS A 39 -3.95 4.77 -1.18
N LEU A 40 -3.95 3.52 -1.65
CA LEU A 40 -5.05 2.62 -1.60
C LEU A 40 -5.34 2.56 -0.11
N PRO A 41 -6.59 2.83 0.28
CA PRO A 41 -6.93 2.78 1.68
C PRO A 41 -6.45 1.44 2.26
N PRO A 42 -6.03 1.41 3.54
CA PRO A 42 -5.63 0.17 4.18
C PRO A 42 -6.66 -0.93 3.95
N LEU A 43 -6.23 -2.20 3.94
CA LEU A 43 -7.14 -3.34 3.70
C LEU A 43 -8.36 -3.30 4.64
N ALA A 44 -8.17 -2.84 5.88
CA ALA A 44 -9.26 -2.62 6.83
C ALA A 44 -10.36 -1.68 6.32
N VAL A 45 -10.01 -0.61 5.60
CA VAL A 45 -10.97 0.33 5.01
C VAL A 45 -11.66 -0.29 3.79
N ARG A 46 -10.89 -1.00 2.96
CA ARG A 46 -11.40 -1.60 1.72
C ARG A 46 -12.32 -2.79 1.97
N LEU A 47 -12.10 -3.53 3.06
CA LEU A 47 -12.86 -4.73 3.41
C LEU A 47 -13.83 -4.49 4.58
N LYS A 48 -14.06 -3.23 4.97
CA LYS A 48 -14.89 -2.87 6.14
C LYS A 48 -16.29 -3.50 6.10
N ASP A 49 -16.84 -3.69 4.91
CA ASP A 49 -18.20 -4.20 4.72
C ASP A 49 -18.29 -5.73 4.90
N VAL A 50 -17.15 -6.42 4.98
CA VAL A 50 -17.08 -7.88 5.12
C VAL A 50 -16.28 -8.35 6.34
N ILE A 51 -15.45 -7.50 6.94
CA ILE A 51 -14.72 -7.83 8.15
C ILE A 51 -15.71 -8.02 9.31
N GLY A 52 -15.70 -9.21 9.92
CA GLY A 52 -16.49 -9.50 11.12
C GLY A 52 -17.99 -9.73 10.89
N ILE A 53 -18.44 -9.90 9.64
CA ILE A 53 -19.87 -10.12 9.35
C ILE A 53 -20.38 -11.51 9.74
N VAL A 54 -19.48 -12.48 9.93
CA VAL A 54 -19.81 -13.86 10.30
C VAL A 54 -19.35 -14.11 11.72
N GLU A 55 -20.29 -14.49 12.59
CA GLU A 55 -19.98 -15.16 13.85
C GLU A 55 -19.68 -16.63 13.58
N GLY A 56 -18.60 -17.13 14.17
CA GLY A 56 -18.21 -18.51 13.97
C GLY A 56 -17.36 -19.07 15.09
N PRO A 57 -16.98 -20.35 14.99
CA PRO A 57 -16.13 -21.00 15.97
C PRO A 57 -14.79 -20.28 16.16
N PRO A 58 -14.19 -20.35 17.36
CA PRO A 58 -12.92 -19.67 17.64
C PRO A 58 -11.75 -20.15 16.78
N ASP A 59 -11.86 -21.35 16.20
CA ASP A 59 -10.87 -21.96 15.31
C ASP A 59 -11.23 -21.82 13.81
N LEU A 60 -12.24 -21.01 13.46
CA LEU A 60 -12.72 -20.86 12.07
C LEU A 60 -11.60 -20.47 11.10
N ALA A 61 -10.68 -19.59 11.50
CA ALA A 61 -9.57 -19.18 10.63
C ALA A 61 -8.65 -20.35 10.28
N ALA A 62 -8.32 -21.19 11.27
CA ALA A 62 -7.44 -22.35 11.09
C ALA A 62 -8.15 -23.49 10.33
N ASN A 63 -9.47 -23.62 10.49
CA ASN A 63 -10.27 -24.74 10.01
C ASN A 63 -11.34 -24.32 8.99
N HIS A 64 -11.14 -23.24 8.24
CA HIS A 64 -12.16 -22.69 7.34
C HIS A 64 -12.63 -23.72 6.30
N ASP A 65 -11.73 -24.56 5.79
CA ASP A 65 -12.05 -25.66 4.87
C ASP A 65 -12.95 -26.73 5.49
N HIS A 66 -12.82 -27.01 6.79
CA HIS A 66 -13.71 -27.93 7.50
C HIS A 66 -15.13 -27.36 7.57
N TYR A 67 -15.25 -26.08 7.93
CA TYR A 67 -16.55 -25.44 8.11
C TYR A 67 -17.24 -25.08 6.79
N ALA A 68 -16.48 -24.68 5.76
CA ALA A 68 -17.02 -24.31 4.45
C ALA A 68 -17.24 -25.53 3.53
N HIS A 69 -16.43 -26.58 3.67
CA HIS A 69 -16.37 -27.67 2.69
C HIS A 69 -16.39 -29.08 3.31
N GLY A 70 -16.55 -29.21 4.64
CA GLY A 70 -16.67 -30.51 5.31
C GLY A 70 -15.38 -31.34 5.34
N LYS A 71 -14.22 -30.74 5.04
CA LYS A 71 -12.93 -31.45 5.11
C LYS A 71 -12.59 -31.87 6.55
N PRO A 72 -11.79 -32.94 6.75
CA PRO A 72 -11.26 -33.28 8.07
C PRO A 72 -10.48 -32.11 8.67
N ARG A 73 -10.52 -31.96 10.00
CA ARG A 73 -9.65 -31.00 10.71
C ARG A 73 -8.22 -31.57 10.76
N PRO A 74 -7.18 -30.76 10.51
CA PRO A 74 -5.79 -31.13 10.75
C PRO A 74 -5.50 -31.36 12.25
#